data_AF-A0AA43ENX3-F1
#
_entry.id   AF-A0AA43ENX3-F1
#
_cell.length_a   1.000
_cell.length_b   1.000
_cell.length_c   1.000
_cell.angle_alpha   90.00
_cell.angle_beta   90.00
_cell.angle_gamma   90.00
#
_symmetry.space_group_name_H-M   'P 1'
#
loop_
_entity.id
_entity.type
_entity.pdbx_description
1 polymer ?
#
loop_
_entity_poly.entity_id
_entity_poly.type
_entity_poly.pdbx_seq_one_letter_code
_entity_poly.pdbx_strand_id
1 'polypeptide(L)'
;MKSDQGREAHRRFVQALQHEHLTCTKPGCGGAMEVVDHTLHSARIKTYEATCERCHTVEHITGKEEHHPSWDVASITLMAESHLLHDQPTCPFDETPITFVSLPNPRRKARYRLLCYYCGRHAEMNWPPPEAKR
;
A
#
# COMPACT_ATOMS: atom_id res chain seq x y z
N MET A 1 -14.85 14.51 1.44
CA MET A 1 -15.48 13.49 0.57
C MET A 1 -14.60 13.34 -0.66
N LYS A 2 -13.91 12.20 -0.84
CA LYS A 2 -13.10 11.96 -2.05
C LYS A 2 -14.06 11.96 -3.25
N SER A 3 -13.70 12.60 -4.36
CA SER A 3 -14.50 12.49 -5.59
C SER A 3 -14.60 11.02 -6.00
N ASP A 4 -15.69 10.63 -6.69
CA ASP A 4 -15.87 9.25 -7.13
C ASP A 4 -14.71 8.77 -8.00
N GLN A 5 -14.12 9.67 -8.79
CA GLN A 5 -12.89 9.42 -9.55
C GLN A 5 -11.70 9.08 -8.65
N GLY A 6 -11.52 9.80 -7.54
CA GLY A 6 -10.43 9.54 -6.59
C GLY A 6 -10.62 8.22 -5.84
N ARG A 7 -11.86 7.80 -5.58
CA ARG A 7 -12.17 6.49 -4.99
C ARG A 7 -11.89 5.36 -5.97
N GLU A 8 -12.25 5.54 -7.24
CA GLU A 8 -11.98 4.55 -8.28
C GLU A 8 -10.49 4.37 -8.53
N ALA A 9 -9.73 5.47 -8.64
CA ALA A 9 -8.28 5.43 -8.80
C ALA A 9 -7.59 4.72 -7.62
N HIS A 10 -8.03 5.00 -6.39
CA HIS A 10 -7.53 4.32 -5.20
C HIS A 10 -7.87 2.81 -5.21
N ARG A 11 -9.10 2.45 -5.58
CA ARG A 11 -9.49 1.04 -5.74
C ARG A 11 -8.61 0.33 -6.76
N ARG A 12 -8.43 0.91 -7.96
CA ARG A 12 -7.55 0.38 -9.00
C ARG A 12 -6.12 0.17 -8.48
N PHE A 13 -5.62 1.14 -7.72
CA PHE A 13 -4.31 1.05 -7.10
C PHE A 13 -4.20 -0.11 -6.10
N VAL A 14 -5.19 -0.29 -5.22
CA VAL A 14 -5.20 -1.38 -4.24
C VAL A 14 -5.24 -2.74 -4.94
N GLN A 15 -6.04 -2.88 -6.01
CA GLN A 15 -6.07 -4.09 -6.82
C GLN A 15 -4.70 -4.39 -7.43
N ALA A 16 -4.04 -3.40 -8.04
CA ALA A 16 -2.68 -3.56 -8.57
C ALA A 16 -1.67 -3.95 -7.48
N LEU A 17 -1.75 -3.31 -6.30
CA LEU A 17 -0.88 -3.58 -5.15
C LEU A 17 -1.02 -4.99 -4.61
N GLN A 18 -2.23 -5.54 -4.61
CA GLN A 18 -2.52 -6.89 -4.12
C GLN A 18 -2.43 -7.95 -5.22
N HIS A 19 -2.02 -7.58 -6.44
CA HIS A 19 -1.99 -8.42 -7.63
C HIS A 19 -3.36 -9.06 -7.95
N GLU A 20 -4.44 -8.32 -7.71
CA GLU A 20 -5.79 -8.71 -8.09
C GLU A 20 -6.06 -8.44 -9.58
N HIS A 21 -7.07 -9.11 -10.13
CA HIS A 21 -7.46 -8.95 -11.52
C HIS A 21 -8.00 -7.54 -11.81
N LEU A 22 -7.40 -6.86 -12.79
CA LEU A 22 -7.89 -5.60 -13.35
C LEU A 22 -8.69 -5.84 -14.64
N THR A 23 -9.81 -5.12 -14.77
CA THR A 23 -10.67 -5.16 -15.95
C THR A 23 -10.67 -3.83 -16.69
N CYS A 24 -10.49 -3.84 -18.00
CA CYS A 24 -10.45 -2.64 -18.83
C CYS A 24 -11.71 -1.77 -18.68
N THR A 25 -11.51 -0.50 -18.37
CA THR A 25 -12.56 0.52 -18.19
C THR A 25 -13.09 1.10 -19.50
N LYS A 26 -12.42 0.79 -20.63
CA LYS A 26 -12.86 1.26 -21.94
C LYS A 26 -14.26 0.70 -22.23
N PRO A 27 -15.25 1.57 -22.54
CA PRO A 27 -16.60 1.13 -22.84
C PRO A 27 -16.62 0.03 -23.91
N GLY A 28 -17.29 -1.09 -23.60
CA GLY A 28 -17.44 -2.23 -24.51
C GLY A 28 -16.28 -3.21 -24.57
N CYS A 29 -15.17 -3.01 -23.84
CA CYS A 29 -14.06 -3.95 -23.84
C CYS A 29 -14.16 -5.01 -22.74
N GLY A 30 -14.17 -4.57 -21.48
CA GLY A 30 -14.23 -5.44 -20.30
C GLY A 30 -13.16 -6.54 -20.26
N GLY A 31 -12.04 -6.38 -20.99
CA GLY A 31 -10.98 -7.38 -21.05
C GLY A 31 -10.11 -7.38 -19.81
N ALA A 32 -9.44 -8.50 -19.54
CA ALA A 32 -8.38 -8.57 -18.54
C ALA A 32 -7.25 -7.59 -18.89
N MET A 33 -6.56 -7.12 -17.85
CA MET A 33 -5.40 -6.25 -17.98
C MET A 33 -4.18 -6.92 -17.37
N GLU A 34 -3.09 -6.92 -18.12
CA GLU A 34 -1.76 -7.26 -17.64
C GLU A 34 -1.20 -6.06 -16.88
N VAL A 35 -0.62 -6.29 -15.69
CA VAL A 35 -0.13 -5.24 -14.80
C VAL A 35 1.37 -5.39 -14.59
N VAL A 36 2.12 -4.31 -14.86
CA VAL A 36 3.56 -4.25 -14.68
C VAL A 36 3.91 -3.20 -13.63
N ASP A 37 4.72 -3.58 -12.64
CA ASP A 37 5.24 -2.68 -11.62
C ASP A 37 6.45 -1.89 -12.18
N HIS A 38 6.30 -0.57 -12.29
CA HIS A 38 7.34 0.37 -12.75
C HIS A 38 7.93 1.18 -11.58
N THR A 39 7.71 0.75 -10.35
CA THR A 39 8.17 1.46 -9.16
C THR A 39 9.69 1.50 -9.11
N LEU A 40 10.25 2.71 -9.02
CA LEU A 40 11.68 2.90 -8.79
C LEU A 40 12.08 2.40 -7.40
N HIS A 41 13.29 1.87 -7.25
CA HIS A 41 13.77 1.31 -5.98
C HIS A 41 13.68 2.28 -4.79
N SER A 42 13.84 3.58 -5.03
CA SER A 42 13.77 4.63 -4.00
C SER A 42 12.40 5.28 -3.86
N ALA A 43 11.41 4.88 -4.66
CA ALA A 43 10.08 5.48 -4.64
C ALA A 43 9.33 5.09 -3.38
N ARG A 44 8.65 6.07 -2.77
CA ARG A 44 7.79 5.87 -1.59
C ARG A 44 6.39 5.42 -1.97
N ILE A 45 5.96 5.78 -3.18
CA ILE A 45 4.70 5.36 -3.78
C ILE A 45 4.98 4.39 -4.91
N LYS A 46 4.07 3.44 -5.12
CA LYS A 46 4.16 2.54 -6.27
C LYS A 46 3.54 3.14 -7.52
N THR A 47 4.05 2.73 -8.67
CA THR A 47 3.52 3.10 -9.97
C THR A 47 3.44 1.85 -10.84
N TYR A 48 2.31 1.65 -11.48
CA TYR A 48 2.02 0.52 -12.34
C TYR A 48 1.56 1.00 -13.71
N GLU A 49 1.83 0.18 -14.71
CA GLU A 49 1.19 0.25 -16.01
C GLU A 49 0.28 -0.96 -16.16
N ALA A 50 -0.97 -0.73 -16.52
CA ALA A 50 -1.93 -1.79 -16.81
C ALA A 50 -2.33 -1.73 -18.29
N THR A 51 -2.10 -2.82 -19.03
CA THR A 51 -2.39 -2.90 -20.47
C THR A 51 -3.48 -3.92 -20.72
N CYS A 52 -4.56 -3.50 -21.38
CA CYS A 52 -5.64 -4.42 -21.72
C CYS A 52 -5.23 -5.41 -22.82
N GLU A 53 -5.41 -6.70 -22.57
CA GLU A 53 -5.07 -7.78 -23.51
C GLU A 53 -5.92 -7.75 -24.79
N ARG A 54 -7.10 -7.11 -24.77
CA ARG A 54 -8.04 -7.09 -25.91
C ARG A 54 -7.93 -5.84 -26.78
N CYS A 55 -7.93 -4.67 -26.16
CA CYS A 55 -7.98 -3.39 -26.89
C CYS A 55 -6.69 -2.58 -26.77
N HIS A 56 -5.68 -3.13 -26.10
CA HIS A 56 -4.35 -2.53 -25.90
C HIS A 56 -4.39 -1.11 -25.31
N THR A 57 -5.48 -0.79 -24.60
CA THR A 57 -5.56 0.46 -23.84
C THR A 57 -4.64 0.35 -22.64
N VAL A 58 -3.82 1.38 -22.47
CA VAL A 58 -2.86 1.50 -21.38
C VAL A 58 -3.42 2.45 -20.32
N GLU A 59 -3.35 2.02 -19.06
CA GLU A 59 -3.71 2.79 -17.89
C GLU A 59 -2.49 2.94 -16.98
N HIS A 60 -2.23 4.16 -16.51
CA HIS A 60 -1.19 4.44 -15.53
C HIS A 60 -1.83 4.55 -14.15
N ILE A 61 -1.39 3.70 -13.22
CA ILE A 61 -1.95 3.61 -11.87
C ILE A 61 -0.86 3.99 -10.88
N THR A 62 -1.09 4.99 -10.04
CA THR A 62 -0.08 5.46 -9.09
C THR A 62 -0.70 5.91 -7.78
N GLY A 63 0.10 5.86 -6.73
CA GLY A 63 -0.26 6.42 -5.43
C GLY A 63 -0.39 7.95 -5.46
N LYS A 64 -1.02 8.51 -4.42
CA LYS A 64 -1.08 9.95 -4.19
C LYS A 64 -0.16 10.32 -3.03
N GLU A 65 1.03 10.81 -3.34
CA GLU A 65 2.01 11.16 -2.32
C GLU A 65 1.49 12.26 -1.37
N GLU A 66 1.29 11.89 -0.11
CA GLU A 66 0.85 12.76 0.97
C GLU A 66 1.46 12.25 2.28
N HIS A 67 2.76 12.46 2.48
CA HIS A 67 3.48 11.87 3.62
C HIS A 67 3.38 12.70 4.92
N HIS A 68 2.60 13.78 4.93
CA HIS A 68 2.32 14.62 6.11
C HIS A 68 0.82 14.71 6.42
N PRO A 69 0.41 14.61 7.70
CA PRO A 69 1.24 14.30 8.87
C PRO A 69 1.73 12.84 8.84
N SER A 70 2.77 12.51 9.62
CA SER A 70 3.18 11.11 9.83
C SER A 70 2.11 10.32 10.59
N TRP A 71 2.23 9.00 10.64
CA TRP A 71 1.43 8.21 11.58
C TRP A 71 1.82 8.56 13.02
N ASP A 72 0.82 8.61 13.90
CA ASP A 72 1.06 8.71 15.33
C ASP A 72 1.40 7.33 15.93
N VAL A 73 1.88 7.34 17.17
CA VAL A 73 2.30 6.11 17.87
C VAL A 73 1.12 5.14 18.04
N ALA A 74 -0.09 5.66 18.31
CA ALA A 74 -1.27 4.83 18.49
C ALA A 74 -1.63 4.04 17.22
N SER A 75 -1.62 4.72 16.07
CA SER A 75 -1.84 4.10 14.75
C SER A 75 -0.79 3.04 14.44
N ILE A 76 0.49 3.32 14.73
CA ILE A 76 1.57 2.35 14.52
C ILE A 76 1.38 1.10 15.39
N THR A 77 1.01 1.27 16.66
CA THR A 77 0.73 0.15 17.57
C THR A 77 -0.44 -0.69 17.08
N LEU A 78 -1.56 -0.07 16.69
CA LEU A 78 -2.72 -0.78 16.16
C LEU A 78 -2.37 -1.60 14.90
N MET A 79 -1.65 -0.99 13.96
CA MET A 79 -1.22 -1.68 12.74
C MET A 79 -0.32 -2.88 13.06
N ALA A 80 0.56 -2.75 14.06
CA ALA A 80 1.43 -3.84 14.50
C ALA A 80 0.63 -4.96 15.17
N GLU A 81 -0.35 -4.64 16.01
CA GLU A 81 -1.24 -5.62 16.63
C GLU A 81 -2.04 -6.40 15.58
N SER A 82 -2.65 -5.72 14.60
CA SER A 82 -3.33 -6.37 13.48
C SER A 82 -2.39 -7.31 12.72
N HIS A 83 -1.18 -6.85 12.39
CA HIS A 83 -0.19 -7.68 11.71
C HIS A 83 0.16 -8.96 12.50
N LEU A 84 0.28 -8.86 13.82
CA LEU A 84 0.60 -9.99 14.71
C LEU A 84 -0.56 -10.98 14.85
N LEU A 85 -1.80 -10.51 14.69
CA LEU A 85 -2.99 -11.34 14.62
C LEU A 85 -3.22 -11.97 13.22
N HIS A 86 -2.27 -11.78 12.29
CA HIS A 86 -2.38 -12.19 10.89
C HIS A 86 -3.50 -11.50 10.10
N ASP A 87 -4.01 -10.38 10.61
CA ASP A 87 -4.90 -9.49 9.86
C ASP A 87 -4.08 -8.54 8.99
N GLN A 88 -4.70 -8.01 7.92
CA GLN A 88 -4.08 -7.04 7.03
C GLN A 88 -4.26 -5.61 7.58
N PRO A 89 -3.23 -4.98 8.16
CA PRO A 89 -3.32 -3.60 8.58
C PRO A 89 -3.47 -2.67 7.38
N THR A 90 -4.20 -1.57 7.58
CA THR A 90 -4.47 -0.56 6.56
C THR A 90 -4.01 0.83 7.04
N CYS A 91 -3.70 1.70 6.08
CA CYS A 91 -3.29 3.07 6.36
C CYS A 91 -4.47 3.85 6.96
N PRO A 92 -4.32 4.54 8.11
CA PRO A 92 -5.41 5.30 8.73
C PRO A 92 -5.89 6.50 7.90
N PHE A 93 -5.13 6.93 6.88
CA PHE A 93 -5.46 8.08 6.03
C PHE A 93 -6.17 7.71 4.73
N ASP A 94 -5.92 6.51 4.21
CA ASP A 94 -6.35 6.14 2.87
C ASP A 94 -6.83 4.69 2.74
N GLU A 95 -6.79 3.90 3.81
CA GLU A 95 -7.23 2.50 3.88
C GLU A 95 -6.41 1.53 3.02
N THR A 96 -5.31 1.97 2.41
CA THR A 96 -4.41 1.08 1.64
C THR A 96 -3.73 0.08 2.56
N PRO A 97 -3.65 -1.21 2.17
CA PRO A 97 -2.87 -2.22 2.89
C PRO A 97 -1.43 -1.76 3.19
N ILE A 98 -1.01 -1.94 4.44
CA ILE A 98 0.35 -1.61 4.89
C ILE A 98 1.27 -2.80 4.67
N THR A 99 2.45 -2.51 4.11
CA THR A 99 3.51 -3.51 3.94
C THR A 99 4.45 -3.47 5.15
N PHE A 100 4.69 -4.63 5.75
CA PHE A 100 5.66 -4.82 6.81
C PHE A 100 6.93 -5.45 6.23
N VAL A 101 8.05 -4.74 6.32
CA VAL A 101 9.37 -5.25 5.95
C VAL A 101 10.15 -5.57 7.21
N SER A 102 10.50 -6.85 7.38
CA SER A 102 11.37 -7.30 8.47
C SER A 102 12.79 -6.79 8.25
N LEU A 103 13.34 -6.10 9.24
CA LEU A 103 14.70 -5.59 9.23
C LEU A 103 15.61 -6.42 10.16
N PRO A 104 16.91 -6.57 9.84
CA PRO A 104 17.87 -7.18 10.75
C PRO A 104 17.92 -6.46 12.10
N ASN A 105 17.90 -7.22 13.20
CA ASN A 105 18.03 -6.68 14.55
C ASN A 105 18.94 -7.56 15.43
N PRO A 106 20.07 -7.02 15.93
CA PRO A 106 21.02 -7.79 16.73
C PRO A 106 20.51 -8.15 18.15
N ARG A 107 19.37 -7.61 18.61
CA ARG A 107 18.95 -7.69 20.02
C ARG A 107 17.81 -8.68 20.32
N ARG A 108 17.64 -9.77 19.53
CA ARG A 108 16.51 -10.73 19.64
C ARG A 108 15.12 -10.08 19.68
N LYS A 109 14.98 -8.87 19.12
CA LYS A 109 13.69 -8.17 18.96
C LYS A 109 13.35 -8.11 17.48
N ALA A 110 12.08 -8.17 17.13
CA ALA A 110 11.68 -7.91 15.76
C ALA A 110 11.81 -6.40 15.47
N ARG A 111 12.31 -6.05 14.30
CA ARG A 111 12.34 -4.66 13.81
C ARG A 111 11.61 -4.64 12.47
N TYR A 112 10.67 -3.73 12.33
CA TYR A 112 9.87 -3.60 11.13
C TYR A 112 9.97 -2.20 10.56
N ARG A 113 9.93 -2.13 9.23
CA ARG A 113 9.59 -0.92 8.49
C ARG A 113 8.18 -1.09 7.93
N LEU A 114 7.29 -0.17 8.29
CA LEU A 114 5.92 -0.10 7.83
C LEU A 114 5.86 0.89 6.67
N LEU A 115 5.19 0.53 5.58
CA LEU A 115 5.11 1.31 4.35
C LEU A 115 3.67 1.35 3.84
N CYS A 116 3.14 2.56 3.57
CA CYS A 116 1.98 2.73 2.70
C CYS A 116 2.47 3.15 1.33
N TYR A 117 2.36 2.25 0.35
CA TYR A 117 2.75 2.52 -1.03
C TYR A 117 1.79 3.43 -1.80
N TYR A 118 0.65 3.81 -1.21
CA TYR A 118 -0.26 4.80 -1.82
C TYR A 118 0.12 6.23 -1.43
N CYS A 119 0.18 6.55 -0.13
CA CYS A 119 0.49 7.91 0.33
C CYS A 119 1.96 8.17 0.63
N GLY A 120 2.81 7.13 0.65
CA GLY A 120 4.24 7.25 0.92
C GLY A 120 4.60 7.44 2.40
N ARG A 121 3.62 7.35 3.30
CA ARG A 121 3.87 7.33 4.76
C ARG A 121 4.62 6.05 5.14
N HIS A 122 5.54 6.20 6.08
CA HIS A 122 6.33 5.11 6.61
C HIS A 122 6.70 5.35 8.06
N ALA A 123 7.02 4.26 8.75
CA ALA A 123 7.57 4.29 10.09
C ALA A 123 8.51 3.10 10.29
N GLU A 124 9.44 3.22 11.24
CA GLU A 124 10.20 2.08 11.73
C GLU A 124 9.88 1.85 13.20
N MET A 125 9.78 0.58 13.58
CA MET A 125 9.48 0.21 14.96
C MET A 125 10.23 -1.04 15.40
N ASN A 126 10.42 -1.15 16.71
CA ASN A 126 10.87 -2.39 17.35
C ASN A 126 9.66 -3.04 18.02
N TRP A 127 9.55 -4.35 17.90
CA TRP A 127 8.55 -5.16 18.59
C TRP A 127 9.20 -6.16 19.56
N PRO A 128 8.68 -6.31 20.79
CA PRO A 128 7.61 -5.50 21.40
C PRO A 128 8.07 -4.06 21.67
N PRO A 129 7.13 -3.08 21.66
CA PRO A 129 7.43 -1.69 22.00
C PRO A 129 8.00 -1.60 23.42
N PRO A 130 8.92 -0.65 23.71
CA PRO A 130 9.53 -0.51 25.03
C PRO A 130 8.53 -0.43 26.18
N GLU A 131 7.38 0.20 25.94
CA GLU A 131 6.31 0.44 26.91
C GLU A 131 5.63 -0.85 27.35
N ALA A 132 5.65 -1.92 26.54
CA ALA A 132 5.06 -3.22 26.87
C ALA A 132 5.89 -4.05 27.87
N LYS A 133 7.05 -3.53 28.33
CA LYS A 133 7.87 -4.15 29.38
C LYS A 133 7.48 -3.73 30.80
N ARG A 134 6.46 -2.89 30.97
CA ARG A 134 5.97 -2.45 32.28
C ARG A 134 4.93 -3.39 32.85
#